data_AF-A0A352DVX1-F1
#
_entry.id   AF-A0A352DVX1-F1
#
_cell.length_a   1.000
_cell.length_b   1.000
_cell.length_c   1.000
_cell.angle_alpha   90.00
_cell.angle_beta   90.00
_cell.angle_gamma   90.00
#
_symmetry.space_group_name_H-M   'P 1'
#
loop_
_entity.id
_entity.type
_entity.pdbx_description
1 polymer ?
#
loop_
_entity_poly.entity_id
_entity_poly.type
_entity_poly.pdbx_seq_one_letter_code
_entity_poly.pdbx_strand_id
1 'polypeptide(L)'
;GPSEPTERELETETFVTLPDEDAGPAKAWLVRARHTDPWRAHFEWVYGKRPRHELYDLVKDPHETTNVADDPAYADVLADLEDRLMDELERTGDPRLVDDGRFYETPPMAAPAPPGGRARRPAETR
;
A
#
# COMPACT_ATOMS: atom_id res chain seq x y z
N GLY A 1 -15.76 -9.09 9.87
CA GLY A 1 -16.75 -8.92 10.95
C GLY A 1 -17.19 -10.30 11.44
N PRO A 2 -18.18 -10.41 12.34
CA PRO A 2 -18.63 -11.69 12.89
C PRO A 2 -19.22 -12.64 11.84
N SER A 3 -19.53 -12.17 10.64
CA SER A 3 -19.78 -12.98 9.45
C SER A 3 -18.88 -12.52 8.30
N GLU A 4 -18.41 -13.47 7.49
CA GLU A 4 -17.81 -13.14 6.19
C GLU A 4 -18.88 -12.51 5.28
N PRO A 5 -18.52 -11.56 4.41
CA PRO A 5 -19.44 -11.02 3.43
C PRO A 5 -19.84 -12.09 2.41
N THR A 6 -21.06 -11.99 1.92
CA THR A 6 -21.56 -12.83 0.83
C THR A 6 -20.94 -12.42 -0.51
N GLU A 7 -20.98 -13.31 -1.50
CA GLU A 7 -20.53 -13.01 -2.87
C GLU A 7 -21.27 -11.81 -3.46
N ARG A 8 -22.60 -11.76 -3.31
CA ARG A 8 -23.42 -10.66 -3.82
C ARG A 8 -23.03 -9.32 -3.19
N GLU A 9 -22.73 -9.28 -1.89
CA GLU A 9 -22.26 -8.05 -1.23
C GLU A 9 -20.92 -7.61 -1.82
N LEU A 10 -19.97 -8.53 -2.02
CA LEU A 10 -18.67 -8.20 -2.64
C LEU A 10 -18.78 -7.75 -4.11
N GLU A 11 -19.78 -8.23 -4.84
CA GLU A 11 -20.03 -7.85 -6.24
C GLU A 11 -20.75 -6.51 -6.40
N THR A 12 -21.52 -6.08 -5.40
CA THR A 12 -22.45 -4.95 -5.55
C THR A 12 -22.25 -3.80 -4.55
N GLU A 13 -21.50 -4.01 -3.46
CA GLU A 13 -21.35 -3.04 -2.38
C GLU A 13 -19.86 -2.70 -2.13
N THR A 14 -19.39 -1.57 -2.70
CA THR A 14 -17.95 -1.21 -2.72
C THR A 14 -17.32 -1.16 -1.32
N PHE A 15 -18.04 -0.62 -0.36
CA PHE A 15 -17.52 -0.40 1.00
C PHE A 15 -17.46 -1.67 1.87
N VAL A 16 -17.88 -2.83 1.34
CA VAL A 16 -17.71 -4.11 2.02
C VAL A 16 -16.26 -4.58 1.85
N THR A 17 -15.64 -4.91 3.00
CA THR A 17 -14.23 -5.35 3.20
C THR A 17 -13.12 -4.39 2.80
N LEU A 18 -12.95 -4.15 1.50
CA LEU A 18 -11.80 -3.46 0.90
C LEU A 18 -12.33 -2.24 0.15
N PRO A 19 -12.60 -1.13 0.87
CA PRO A 19 -13.38 0.00 0.33
C PRO A 19 -12.64 0.81 -0.74
N ASP A 20 -11.31 0.66 -0.83
CA ASP A 20 -10.48 1.33 -1.84
C ASP A 20 -10.60 0.68 -3.23
N GLU A 21 -11.16 -0.53 -3.31
CA GLU A 21 -11.46 -1.22 -4.57
C GLU A 21 -12.97 -1.34 -4.76
N ASP A 22 -13.44 -0.98 -5.95
CA ASP A 22 -14.84 -1.09 -6.34
C ASP A 22 -15.38 -2.52 -6.22
N ALA A 23 -16.68 -2.63 -5.95
CA ALA A 23 -17.36 -3.91 -5.96
C ALA A 23 -17.33 -4.54 -7.36
N GLY A 24 -17.18 -5.86 -7.42
CA GLY A 24 -17.21 -6.58 -8.69
C GLY A 24 -16.87 -8.06 -8.56
N PRO A 25 -17.07 -8.83 -9.65
CA PRO A 25 -16.85 -10.27 -9.64
C PRO A 25 -15.40 -10.67 -9.36
N ALA A 26 -14.42 -9.85 -9.76
CA ALA A 26 -13.00 -10.11 -9.48
C ALA A 26 -12.68 -9.99 -7.97
N LYS A 27 -13.10 -8.89 -7.33
CA LYS A 27 -13.01 -8.71 -5.87
C LYS A 27 -13.72 -9.83 -5.13
N ALA A 28 -14.97 -10.13 -5.52
CA ALA A 28 -15.77 -11.17 -4.88
C ALA A 28 -15.07 -12.54 -4.94
N TRP A 29 -14.51 -12.88 -6.09
CA TRP A 29 -13.81 -14.12 -6.27
C TRP A 29 -12.51 -14.17 -5.46
N LEU A 30 -11.65 -13.16 -5.56
CA LEU A 30 -10.32 -13.18 -4.94
C LEU A 30 -10.43 -13.10 -3.41
N VAL A 31 -11.34 -12.27 -2.90
CA VAL A 31 -11.64 -12.20 -1.46
C VAL A 31 -12.11 -13.55 -0.97
N ARG A 32 -13.03 -14.26 -1.62
CA ARG A 32 -13.46 -15.59 -1.14
C ARG A 32 -12.37 -16.66 -1.26
N ALA A 33 -11.55 -16.59 -2.28
CA ALA A 33 -10.47 -17.56 -2.52
C ALA A 33 -9.25 -17.36 -1.60
N ARG A 34 -9.15 -16.24 -0.86
CA ARG A 34 -7.97 -15.79 -0.09
C ARG A 34 -7.37 -16.80 0.91
N HIS A 35 -8.10 -17.83 1.30
CA HIS A 35 -7.61 -18.88 2.21
C HIS A 35 -7.21 -20.18 1.51
N THR A 36 -7.32 -20.24 0.19
CA THR A 36 -7.02 -21.41 -0.65
C THR A 36 -5.74 -21.21 -1.45
N ASP A 37 -5.03 -22.28 -1.78
CA ASP A 37 -3.87 -22.20 -2.68
C ASP A 37 -4.32 -22.26 -4.15
N PRO A 38 -3.66 -21.51 -5.07
CA PRO A 38 -2.56 -20.58 -4.84
C PRO A 38 -3.02 -19.15 -4.44
N TRP A 39 -4.33 -18.94 -4.30
CA TRP A 39 -4.95 -17.61 -4.19
C TRP A 39 -4.63 -16.85 -2.91
N ARG A 40 -4.22 -17.54 -1.86
CA ARG A 40 -3.68 -16.90 -0.64
C ARG A 40 -2.49 -16.01 -0.96
N ALA A 41 -1.51 -16.49 -1.71
CA ALA A 41 -0.33 -15.69 -2.08
C ALA A 41 -0.73 -14.51 -2.99
N HIS A 42 -1.66 -14.74 -3.92
CA HIS A 42 -2.15 -13.69 -4.82
C HIS A 42 -2.97 -12.64 -4.06
N PHE A 43 -3.73 -13.04 -3.05
CA PHE A 43 -4.45 -12.11 -2.19
C PHE A 43 -3.48 -11.20 -1.44
N GLU A 44 -2.37 -11.74 -0.92
CA GLU A 44 -1.32 -10.92 -0.30
C GLU A 44 -0.63 -10.00 -1.32
N TRP A 45 -0.43 -10.43 -2.56
CA TRP A 45 0.08 -9.56 -3.62
C TRP A 45 -0.85 -8.40 -3.98
N VAL A 46 -2.18 -8.56 -3.83
CA VAL A 46 -3.14 -7.51 -4.22
C VAL A 46 -3.53 -6.64 -3.02
N TYR A 47 -3.80 -7.24 -1.86
CA TYR A 47 -4.35 -6.56 -0.69
C TYR A 47 -3.53 -6.73 0.58
N GLY A 48 -2.41 -7.45 0.52
CA GLY A 48 -1.51 -7.61 1.65
C GLY A 48 -0.92 -6.27 2.08
N LYS A 49 -0.55 -6.18 3.37
CA LYS A 49 0.14 -4.98 3.87
C LYS A 49 1.51 -4.88 3.24
N ARG A 50 1.81 -3.74 2.62
CA ARG A 50 3.12 -3.48 2.03
C ARG A 50 4.14 -3.15 3.13
N PRO A 51 5.33 -3.77 3.11
CA PRO A 51 6.43 -3.34 3.97
C PRO A 51 6.93 -1.95 3.56
N ARG A 52 7.81 -1.37 4.37
CA ARG A 52 8.41 -0.05 4.07
C ARG A 52 9.18 -0.05 2.75
N HIS A 53 9.89 -1.14 2.45
CA HIS A 53 10.71 -1.28 1.26
C HIS A 53 10.25 -2.45 0.40
N GLU A 54 10.12 -2.20 -0.89
CA GLU A 54 9.91 -3.22 -1.91
C GLU A 54 11.04 -3.12 -2.94
N LEU A 55 11.85 -4.17 -3.03
CA LEU A 55 12.95 -4.28 -3.98
C LEU A 55 12.76 -5.54 -4.82
N TYR A 56 12.85 -5.39 -6.14
CA TYR A 56 12.62 -6.47 -7.09
C TYR A 56 13.80 -6.62 -8.04
N ASP A 57 14.27 -7.86 -8.23
CA ASP A 57 15.27 -8.21 -9.23
C ASP A 57 14.55 -8.49 -10.56
N LEU A 58 14.41 -7.48 -11.41
CA LEU A 58 13.64 -7.57 -12.66
C LEU A 58 14.20 -8.60 -13.65
N VAL A 59 15.47 -9.01 -13.52
CA VAL A 59 16.06 -10.05 -14.38
C VAL A 59 15.56 -11.43 -13.95
N LYS A 60 15.45 -11.67 -12.63
CA LYS A 60 14.97 -12.94 -12.08
C LYS A 60 13.45 -13.01 -11.94
N ASP A 61 12.82 -11.87 -11.67
CA ASP A 61 11.40 -11.70 -11.42
C ASP A 61 10.83 -10.50 -12.20
N PRO A 62 10.57 -10.67 -13.51
CA PRO A 62 10.01 -9.60 -14.35
C PRO A 62 8.58 -9.17 -13.96
N HIS A 63 7.94 -9.90 -13.04
CA HIS A 63 6.56 -9.65 -12.61
C HIS A 63 6.48 -9.05 -11.19
N GLU A 64 7.62 -8.79 -10.54
CA GLU A 64 7.69 -8.07 -9.26
C GLU A 64 6.83 -8.75 -8.16
N THR A 65 6.87 -10.08 -8.12
CA THR A 65 6.08 -10.91 -7.21
C THR A 65 6.85 -11.34 -5.96
N THR A 66 8.19 -11.20 -5.98
CA THR A 66 9.10 -11.62 -4.92
C THR A 66 9.92 -10.42 -4.43
N ASN A 67 9.47 -9.82 -3.33
CA ASN A 67 10.21 -8.74 -2.69
C ASN A 67 11.49 -9.28 -2.03
N VAL A 68 12.65 -8.77 -2.44
CA VAL A 68 13.98 -9.13 -1.92
C VAL A 68 14.57 -8.07 -0.97
N ALA A 69 13.79 -7.07 -0.53
CA ALA A 69 14.28 -5.97 0.29
C ALA A 69 14.88 -6.43 1.64
N ASP A 70 14.36 -7.51 2.22
CA ASP A 70 14.86 -8.07 3.48
C ASP A 70 15.98 -9.11 3.28
N ASP A 71 16.38 -9.41 2.04
CA ASP A 71 17.47 -10.34 1.73
C ASP A 71 18.83 -9.62 1.93
N PRO A 72 19.70 -10.11 2.84
CA PRO A 72 21.01 -9.51 3.08
C PRO A 72 21.90 -9.43 1.83
N ALA A 73 21.69 -10.28 0.83
CA ALA A 73 22.43 -10.24 -0.43
C ALA A 73 22.13 -8.97 -1.26
N TYR A 74 21.00 -8.31 -1.00
CA TYR A 74 20.56 -7.10 -1.69
C TYR A 74 20.69 -5.83 -0.83
N ALA A 75 21.24 -5.93 0.39
CA ALA A 75 21.30 -4.81 1.34
C ALA A 75 22.04 -3.58 0.78
N ASP A 76 23.19 -3.77 0.12
CA ASP A 76 23.96 -2.67 -0.47
C ASP A 76 23.21 -2.02 -1.65
N VAL A 77 22.48 -2.83 -2.43
CA VAL A 77 21.67 -2.33 -3.56
C VAL A 77 20.48 -1.54 -3.06
N LEU A 78 19.83 -2.01 -1.98
CA LEU A 78 18.73 -1.30 -1.35
C LEU A 78 19.18 0.08 -0.86
N ALA A 79 20.31 0.14 -0.15
CA ALA A 79 20.86 1.39 0.36
C ALA A 79 21.20 2.38 -0.77
N ASP A 80 21.88 1.93 -1.84
CA ASP A 80 22.18 2.78 -3.00
C ASP A 80 20.92 3.35 -3.66
N LEU A 81 19.89 2.52 -3.84
CA LEU A 81 18.64 2.96 -4.46
C LEU A 81 17.82 3.88 -3.55
N GLU A 82 17.82 3.64 -2.24
CA GLU A 82 17.17 4.53 -1.26
C GLU A 82 17.85 5.91 -1.27
N ASP A 83 19.18 5.97 -1.21
CA ASP A 83 19.95 7.22 -1.26
C ASP A 83 19.66 7.98 -2.56
N ARG A 84 19.70 7.30 -3.72
CA ARG A 84 19.41 7.91 -5.02
C ARG A 84 17.98 8.43 -5.13
N LEU A 85 17.01 7.72 -4.56
CA LEU A 85 15.63 8.17 -4.51
C LEU A 85 15.51 9.45 -3.67
N MET A 86 16.10 9.44 -2.47
CA MET A 86 16.04 10.59 -1.56
C MET A 86 16.72 11.82 -2.15
N ASP A 87 17.91 11.66 -2.73
CA ASP A 87 18.63 12.72 -3.45
C ASP A 87 17.77 13.33 -4.56
N GLU A 88 17.06 12.50 -5.33
CA GLU A 88 16.20 12.96 -6.43
C GLU A 88 14.97 13.72 -5.91
N LEU A 89 14.33 13.23 -4.86
CA LEU A 89 13.19 13.89 -4.23
C LEU A 89 13.59 15.24 -3.63
N GLU A 90 14.77 15.33 -3.00
CA GLU A 90 15.32 16.60 -2.50
C GLU A 90 15.65 17.56 -3.65
N ARG A 91 16.35 17.07 -4.68
CA ARG A 91 16.75 17.85 -5.85
C ARG A 91 15.56 18.46 -6.59
N THR A 92 14.45 17.74 -6.64
CA THR A 92 13.21 18.18 -7.30
C THR A 92 12.26 18.95 -6.38
N GLY A 93 12.56 19.01 -5.08
CA GLY A 93 11.75 19.70 -4.08
C GLY A 93 10.41 19.03 -3.84
N ASP A 94 10.37 17.69 -3.77
CA ASP A 94 9.13 16.94 -3.55
C ASP A 94 8.45 17.42 -2.24
N PRO A 95 7.17 17.85 -2.28
CA PRO A 95 6.48 18.38 -1.12
C PRO A 95 6.34 17.38 0.05
N ARG A 96 6.56 16.08 -0.17
CA ARG A 96 6.56 15.07 0.90
C ARG A 96 7.74 15.22 1.86
N LEU A 97 8.85 15.78 1.39
CA LEU A 97 10.06 16.00 2.21
C LEU A 97 10.07 17.35 2.94
N VAL A 98 9.06 18.20 2.69
CA VAL A 98 8.99 19.56 3.23
C VAL A 98 7.85 19.65 4.25
N ASP A 99 8.11 20.27 5.41
CA ASP A 99 7.11 20.53 6.46
C ASP A 99 6.25 19.28 6.78
N ASP A 100 6.92 18.13 6.92
CA ASP A 100 6.30 16.83 7.24
C ASP A 100 5.16 16.44 6.28
N GLY A 101 5.29 16.81 5.00
CA GLY A 101 4.30 16.47 3.97
C GLY A 101 2.98 17.24 4.08
N ARG A 102 2.92 18.33 4.87
CA ARG A 102 1.69 19.12 5.13
C ARG A 102 0.92 19.50 3.86
N PHE A 103 1.63 19.68 2.74
CA PHE A 103 1.03 19.94 1.44
C PHE A 103 -0.09 18.94 1.07
N TYR A 104 0.08 17.65 1.38
CA TYR A 104 -0.91 16.60 1.08
C TYR A 104 -1.94 16.39 2.18
N GLU A 105 -1.70 16.91 3.38
CA GLU A 105 -2.60 16.78 4.54
C GLU A 105 -3.54 18.00 4.69
N THR A 106 -3.43 19.00 3.81
CA THR A 106 -4.19 20.26 3.90
C THR A 106 -4.87 20.67 2.58
N PRO A 107 -5.94 21.48 2.62
CA PRO A 107 -6.59 21.98 1.42
C PRO A 107 -5.63 22.78 0.52
N PRO A 108 -5.72 22.66 -0.82
CA PRO A 108 -6.77 21.98 -1.58
C PRO A 108 -6.55 20.47 -1.81
N MET A 109 -5.42 19.91 -1.36
CA MET A 109 -5.06 18.51 -1.65
C MET A 109 -5.83 17.51 -0.79
N ALA A 110 -6.16 17.90 0.44
CA ALA A 110 -7.03 17.14 1.33
C ALA A 110 -8.35 17.89 1.57
N ALA A 111 -9.41 17.12 1.82
CA ALA A 111 -10.65 17.68 2.33
C ALA A 111 -10.39 18.41 3.66
N PRO A 112 -11.06 19.55 3.93
CA PRO A 112 -10.94 20.21 5.21
C PRO A 112 -11.32 19.24 6.33
N ALA A 113 -10.56 19.29 7.44
CA ALA A 113 -10.86 18.46 8.59
C ALA A 113 -12.33 18.67 9.01
N PRO A 114 -13.11 17.59 9.23
CA PRO A 114 -14.49 17.75 9.69
C PRO A 114 -14.49 18.48 11.04
N PRO A 115 -15.47 19.38 11.29
CA PRO A 115 -15.55 20.09 12.56
C PRO A 115 -15.65 19.09 13.71
N GLY A 116 -14.67 19.10 14.62
CA GLY A 116 -14.57 18.17 15.75
C GLY A 116 -13.65 16.95 15.56
N GLY A 117 -12.94 16.84 14.43
CA GLY A 117 -11.93 15.79 14.22
C GLY A 117 -10.78 15.88 15.23
N ARG A 118 -10.49 14.78 15.93
CA ARG A 118 -9.31 14.69 16.81
C ARG A 118 -8.05 14.84 15.98
N ALA A 119 -7.10 15.65 16.44
CA ALA A 119 -5.76 15.72 15.86
C ALA A 119 -5.18 14.29 15.75
N ARG A 120 -4.73 13.91 14.56
CA ARG A 120 -4.01 12.64 14.36
C ARG A 120 -2.77 12.69 15.25
N ARG A 121 -2.54 11.65 16.07
CA ARG A 121 -1.31 11.54 16.86
C ARG A 121 -0.13 11.46 15.88
N PRO A 122 1.01 12.11 16.18
CA PRO A 122 2.18 12.01 15.33
C PRO A 122 2.53 10.53 15.11
N ALA A 123 2.91 10.19 13.89
CA ALA A 123 3.38 8.84 13.56
C ALA A 123 4.60 8.53 14.44
N GLU A 124 4.54 7.45 15.21
CA GLU A 124 5.71 6.95 15.93
C GLU A 124 6.74 6.51 14.90
N THR A 125 7.92 7.14 14.95
CA THR A 125 9.08 6.77 14.12
C THR A 125 9.45 5.32 14.43
N ARG A 126 9.42 4.44 13.43
CA ARG A 126 9.89 3.05 13.54
C ARG A 126 10.82 2.72 12.38
#